data_AF-A0A946TKE5-F1
#
_entry.id   AF-A0A946TKE5-F1
#
_cell.length_a   1.000
_cell.length_b   1.000
_cell.length_c   1.000
_cell.angle_alpha   90.00
_cell.angle_beta   90.00
_cell.angle_gamma   90.00
#
_symmetry.space_group_name_H-M   'P 1'
#
loop_
_entity.id
_entity.type
_entity.pdbx_description
1 polymer ?
#
loop_
_entity_poly.entity_id
_entity_poly.type
_entity_poly.pdbx_seq_one_letter_code
_entity_poly.pdbx_strand_id
1 'polypeptide(L)'
;MTILELMERAGTNETTLSIAWIKDAIHLIQSNSKERLKVSKYDVIKSVDSDDNRYLLPADMIALESISIKDTSDSKYKKIKRLTSQPGYMVEDVSP
;
A
#
# COMPACT_ATOMS: atom_id res chain seq x y z
N MET A 1 -27.71 7.91 -2.61
CA MET A 1 -27.63 8.98 -1.59
C MET A 1 -26.94 10.17 -2.23
N THR A 2 -27.67 11.26 -2.44
CA THR A 2 -27.13 12.48 -3.06
C THR A 2 -26.51 13.39 -2.00
N ILE A 3 -25.69 14.36 -2.43
CA ILE A 3 -25.12 15.37 -1.51
C ILE A 3 -26.26 16.19 -0.87
N LEU A 4 -27.34 16.46 -1.61
CA LEU A 4 -28.50 17.19 -1.11
C LEU A 4 -29.23 16.44 0.01
N GLU A 5 -29.49 15.14 -0.17
CA GLU A 5 -30.11 14.30 0.87
C GLU A 5 -29.26 14.21 2.15
N LEU A 6 -27.92 14.17 2.00
CA LEU A 6 -26.99 14.20 3.13
C LEU A 6 -27.05 15.54 3.86
N MET A 7 -27.09 16.64 3.11
CA MET A 7 -27.17 17.99 3.66
C MET A 7 -28.47 18.21 4.43
N GLU A 8 -29.60 17.74 3.89
CA GLU A 8 -30.90 17.78 4.56
C GLU A 8 -30.91 17.00 5.89
N ARG A 9 -30.28 15.82 5.91
CA ARG A 9 -30.16 15.00 7.13
C ARG A 9 -29.22 15.60 8.17
N ALA A 10 -28.15 16.26 7.72
CA ALA A 10 -27.18 16.90 8.59
C ALA A 10 -27.57 18.34 8.99
N GLY A 11 -28.69 18.87 8.47
CA GLY A 11 -29.18 20.21 8.78
C GLY A 11 -28.27 21.34 8.28
N THR A 12 -27.52 21.11 7.20
CA THR A 12 -26.56 22.07 6.64
C THR A 12 -27.07 22.61 5.30
N ASN A 13 -27.07 23.93 5.16
CA ASN A 13 -27.41 24.62 3.91
C ASN A 13 -26.15 25.02 3.11
N GLU A 14 -24.96 24.76 3.67
CA GLU A 14 -23.68 25.19 3.11
C GLU A 14 -23.13 24.15 2.14
N THR A 15 -23.50 24.26 0.86
CA THR A 15 -23.14 23.28 -0.18
C THR A 15 -21.64 23.14 -0.36
N THR A 16 -20.91 24.26 -0.39
CA THR A 16 -19.45 24.27 -0.62
C THR A 16 -18.70 23.57 0.52
N LEU A 17 -19.09 23.86 1.77
CA LEU A 17 -18.49 23.27 2.97
C LEU A 17 -18.80 21.78 3.07
N SER A 18 -20.05 21.40 2.77
CA SER A 18 -20.49 20.00 2.77
C SER A 18 -19.72 19.19 1.74
N ILE A 19 -19.50 19.72 0.53
CA ILE A 19 -18.65 19.09 -0.49
C ILE A 19 -17.20 18.96 -0.01
N ALA A 20 -16.66 19.98 0.64
CA ALA A 20 -15.28 19.95 1.16
C ALA A 20 -15.09 18.86 2.21
N TRP A 21 -16.01 18.75 3.19
CA TRP A 21 -15.97 17.69 4.20
C TRP A 21 -16.11 16.29 3.61
N ILE A 22 -16.97 16.11 2.60
CA ILE A 22 -17.10 14.82 1.91
C ILE A 22 -15.79 14.45 1.21
N LYS A 23 -15.14 15.40 0.53
CA LYS A 23 -13.85 15.16 -0.13
C LYS A 23 -12.76 14.79 0.87
N ASP A 24 -12.71 15.47 2.01
CA ASP A 24 -11.73 15.19 3.06
C ASP A 24 -11.98 13.81 3.70
N ALA A 25 -13.24 13.46 3.97
CA ALA A 25 -13.62 12.14 4.46
C ALA A 25 -13.23 11.03 3.47
N ILE A 26 -13.44 11.22 2.16
CA ILE A 26 -13.01 10.27 1.13
C ILE A 26 -11.48 10.14 1.13
N HIS A 27 -10.76 11.26 1.27
CA HIS A 27 -9.30 11.25 1.32
C HIS A 27 -8.79 10.46 2.53
N LEU A 28 -9.38 10.64 3.71
CA LEU A 28 -9.05 9.87 4.93
C LEU A 28 -9.37 8.38 4.79
N ILE A 29 -10.50 8.04 4.15
CA ILE A 29 -10.87 6.63 3.87
C ILE A 29 -9.84 5.99 2.93
N GLN A 30 -9.46 6.70 1.86
CA GLN A 30 -8.46 6.21 0.90
C GLN A 30 -7.05 6.14 1.50
N SER A 31 -6.72 7.04 2.42
CA SER A 31 -5.44 7.00 3.14
C SER A 31 -5.35 5.79 4.06
N ASN A 32 -6.47 5.29 4.57
CA ASN A 32 -6.52 4.11 5.42
C ASN A 32 -6.70 2.80 4.63
N SER A 33 -7.27 2.84 3.42
CA SER A 33 -7.46 1.63 2.62
C SER A 33 -6.22 1.30 1.78
N LYS A 34 -5.62 0.13 2.04
CA LYS A 34 -4.57 -0.46 1.19
C LYS A 34 -5.14 -1.03 -0.13
N GLU A 35 -6.23 -0.47 -0.68
CA GLU A 35 -6.92 -1.08 -1.82
C GLU A 35 -6.20 -0.86 -3.15
N ARG A 36 -5.38 0.19 -3.28
CA ARG A 36 -4.68 0.51 -4.54
C ARG A 36 -3.33 -0.19 -4.66
N LEU A 37 -3.33 -1.52 -4.57
CA LEU A 37 -2.14 -2.33 -4.77
C LEU A 37 -1.81 -2.43 -6.26
N LYS A 38 -0.63 -1.93 -6.65
CA LYS A 38 -0.07 -2.16 -7.98
C LYS A 38 0.82 -3.40 -7.94
N VAL A 39 0.48 -4.40 -8.75
CA VAL A 39 1.31 -5.60 -8.92
C VAL A 39 2.12 -5.45 -10.20
N SER A 40 3.44 -5.64 -10.11
CA SER A 40 4.33 -5.61 -11.27
C SER A 40 5.27 -6.81 -11.21
N LYS A 41 5.55 -7.38 -12.39
CA LYS A 41 6.42 -8.55 -12.55
C LYS A 41 7.65 -8.12 -13.34
N TYR A 42 8.82 -8.47 -12.82
CA TYR A 42 10.09 -8.18 -13.45
C TYR A 42 10.95 -9.44 -13.41
N ASP A 43 11.70 -9.66 -14.47
CA ASP A 43 12.74 -10.69 -14.47
C ASP A 43 13.93 -10.22 -13.63
N VAL A 44 14.55 -11.15 -12.90
CA VAL A 44 15.75 -10.84 -12.13
C VAL A 44 16.90 -10.63 -13.10
N ILE A 45 17.37 -9.39 -13.20
CA ILE A 45 18.53 -9.06 -14.04
C ILE A 45 19.78 -9.47 -13.27
N LYS A 46 20.50 -10.48 -13.78
CA LYS A 46 21.77 -10.91 -13.21
C LYS A 46 22.77 -9.76 -13.33
N SER A 47 23.34 -9.34 -12.20
CA SER A 47 24.44 -8.37 -12.22
C SER A 47 25.63 -8.96 -12.96
N VAL A 48 26.20 -8.17 -13.87
CA VAL A 48 27.35 -8.58 -14.68
C VAL A 48 28.64 -8.56 -13.83
N ASP A 49 28.65 -7.86 -12.70
CA ASP A 49 29.89 -7.50 -11.97
C ASP A 49 29.93 -7.91 -10.47
N SER A 50 29.17 -8.94 -10.11
CA SER A 50 29.13 -9.54 -8.77
C SER A 50 28.47 -8.72 -7.66
N ASP A 51 28.01 -9.48 -6.68
CA ASP A 51 27.42 -9.17 -5.37
C ASP A 51 25.92 -8.84 -5.26
N ASP A 52 25.29 -8.03 -6.11
CA ASP A 52 23.86 -7.70 -5.91
C ASP A 52 22.98 -7.81 -7.16
N ASN A 53 21.90 -8.59 -7.04
CA ASN A 53 20.82 -8.60 -8.04
C ASN A 53 20.09 -7.25 -8.04
N ARG A 54 19.95 -6.61 -9.20
CA ARG A 54 19.20 -5.35 -9.31
C ARG A 54 17.71 -5.61 -9.45
N TYR A 55 16.93 -5.06 -8.51
CA TYR A 55 15.47 -5.06 -8.57
C TYR A 55 14.98 -3.70 -9.07
N LEU A 56 14.32 -3.67 -10.23
CA LEU A 56 13.68 -2.46 -10.75
C LEU A 56 12.36 -2.25 -9.98
N LEU A 57 12.41 -1.41 -8.95
CA LEU A 57 11.23 -1.02 -8.18
C LEU A 57 10.50 0.12 -8.92
N PRO A 58 9.15 0.19 -8.88
CA PRO A 58 8.42 1.32 -9.43
C PRO A 58 8.84 2.63 -8.77
N ALA A 59 9.03 3.70 -9.56
CA ALA A 59 9.44 5.02 -9.04
C ALA A 59 8.44 5.61 -8.03
N ASP A 60 7.16 5.24 -8.13
CA ASP A 60 6.08 5.73 -7.26
C ASP A 60 5.77 4.76 -6.09
N MET A 61 6.70 3.86 -5.74
CA MET A 61 6.46 2.87 -4.69
C MET A 61 6.58 3.49 -3.29
N ILE A 62 5.47 3.55 -2.54
CA ILE A 62 5.44 4.04 -1.15
C ILE A 62 5.72 2.92 -0.14
N ALA A 63 5.19 1.72 -0.39
CA ALA A 63 5.35 0.57 0.49
C ALA A 63 5.34 -0.75 -0.28
N LEU A 64 6.05 -1.75 0.24
CA LEU A 64 6.13 -3.09 -0.33
C LEU A 64 5.35 -4.08 0.55
N GLU A 65 4.25 -4.64 0.03
CA GLU A 65 3.42 -5.56 0.78
C GLU A 65 3.96 -7.00 0.77
N SER A 66 4.38 -7.50 -0.40
CA SER A 66 4.97 -8.84 -0.49
C SER A 66 5.83 -9.03 -1.73
N ILE A 67 6.86 -9.88 -1.60
CA ILE A 67 7.69 -10.37 -2.71
C ILE A 67 7.44 -11.87 -2.88
N SER A 68 7.23 -12.29 -4.12
CA SER A 68 7.13 -13.71 -4.50
C SER A 68 8.10 -14.00 -5.64
N ILE A 69 8.83 -15.11 -5.55
CA ILE A 69 9.79 -15.58 -6.56
C ILE A 69 9.23 -16.82 -7.23
N LYS A 70 9.33 -16.89 -8.56
CA LYS A 70 8.97 -18.11 -9.32
C LYS A 70 10.02 -19.19 -9.06
N ASP A 71 9.60 -20.33 -8.54
CA ASP A 71 10.43 -21.52 -8.47
C ASP A 71 10.40 -22.23 -9.83
N THR A 72 11.56 -22.36 -10.48
CA THR A 72 11.68 -23.01 -11.79
C THR A 72 11.52 -24.53 -11.71
N SER A 73 11.64 -25.13 -10.52
CA SER A 73 11.50 -26.58 -10.31
C SER A 73 10.05 -27.00 -10.10
N ASP A 74 9.23 -26.15 -9.47
CA ASP A 74 7.82 -26.43 -9.13
C ASP A 74 6.84 -25.54 -9.92
N SER A 75 7.34 -24.65 -10.80
CA SER A 75 6.55 -23.69 -11.62
C SER A 75 5.58 -22.79 -10.83
N LYS A 76 5.69 -22.76 -9.49
CA LYS A 76 4.85 -21.99 -8.58
C LYS A 76 5.62 -20.78 -8.04
N TYR A 77 4.88 -19.72 -7.69
CA TYR A 77 5.44 -18.56 -7.00
C TYR A 77 5.48 -18.83 -5.50
N LYS A 78 6.67 -18.72 -4.90
CA LYS A 78 6.89 -18.89 -3.45
C LYS A 78 7.12 -17.51 -2.81
N LYS A 79 6.38 -17.22 -1.73
CA LYS A 79 6.50 -15.98 -0.96
C LYS A 79 7.73 -16.02 -0.06
N ILE A 80 8.46 -14.91 0.04
CA ILE A 80 9.56 -14.78 1.01
C ILE A 80 8.95 -14.47 2.39
N LYS A 81 9.04 -15.43 3.33
CA LYS A 81 8.43 -15.34 4.68
C LYS A 81 8.90 -14.15 5.53
N ARG A 82 10.06 -13.55 5.22
CA ARG A 82 10.61 -12.40 5.97
C ARG A 82 9.73 -11.14 5.92
N LEU A 83 8.81 -11.03 4.96
CA LEU A 83 7.91 -9.88 4.80
C LEU A 83 6.48 -10.13 5.29
N THR A 84 6.11 -11.39 5.55
CA THR A 84 4.75 -11.76 6.00
C THR A 84 4.59 -11.72 7.52
N SER A 85 5.64 -11.36 8.25
CA SER A 85 5.56 -11.10 9.70
C SER A 85 5.77 -9.61 9.93
N GLN A 86 4.68 -8.86 10.13
CA GLN A 86 4.78 -7.71 11.03
C GLN A 86 5.22 -8.22 12.42
N PRO A 87 5.95 -7.39 13.18
CA PRO A 87 7.00 -7.82 14.08
C PRO A 87 6.39 -8.40 15.35
N GLY A 88 6.64 -9.70 15.58
CA GLY A 88 6.12 -10.39 16.75
C GLY A 88 6.81 -10.03 18.06
N TYR A 89 8.04 -9.52 18.04
CA TYR A 89 8.77 -9.06 19.23
C TYR A 89 10.11 -8.38 18.85
N MET A 90 10.19 -7.07 19.04
CA MET A 90 11.31 -6.44 19.75
C MET A 90 10.74 -5.16 20.35
N VAL A 91 10.60 -5.20 21.67
CA VAL A 91 9.94 -4.20 22.52
C VAL A 91 10.97 -3.13 22.91
N GLU A 92 10.45 -1.89 22.89
CA GLU A 92 10.89 -0.58 23.43
C GLU A 92 12.38 -0.21 23.50
N ASP A 93 12.73 0.91 22.85
CA ASP A 93 13.96 1.65 23.16
C ASP A 93 13.67 2.64 24.29
N VAL A 94 14.25 2.36 25.46
CA VAL A 94 14.19 3.17 26.67
C VAL A 94 15.58 3.75 27.02
N SER A 95 16.41 4.03 26.02
CA SER A 95 17.69 4.71 26.23
C SER A 95 17.53 6.22 26.04
N PRO A 96 17.92 7.08 27.03
CA PRO A 96 18.18 8.48 26.73
C PRO A 96 19.43 8.65 25.86
#